data_AF-A0A0B8RQ35-F1
#
_entry.id   AF-A0A0B8RQ35-F1
#
_cell.length_a   1.000
_cell.length_b   1.000
_cell.length_c   1.000
_cell.angle_alpha   90.00
_cell.angle_beta   90.00
_cell.angle_gamma   90.00
#
_symmetry.space_group_name_H-M   'P 1'
#
loop_
_entity.id
_entity.type
_entity.pdbx_description
1 polymer ?
#
loop_
_entity_poly.entity_id
_entity_poly.type
_entity_poly.pdbx_seq_one_letter_code
_entity_poly.pdbx_strand_id
1 'polypeptide(L)'
;MKFKTEMTKMVFKQVHHWWKYVPSLTPHFQETEDVPGNILASLASVCGQVVNQNRIVGGEDASLNAWPWQVSLQYQGKHVCGATLISSEWLLTAAHCFPKDSVLSDYQANLGNYQLLNPDPNAVWQRLYQVAVHENYTGDGSSGDIALAQLEQPVRFTQGILPACLPDAKIQFPEGILCWVTGWGSPAYGVNLGSPKTLQQVQLPLIDTMTCDALFHIGTNTNSTIREIQDDMFCAGYAEGKKDACLGDSGGPLVCQEDGSWFVAGIVSWGDLCGVSNRPGVYTRVSFYQDWIQNHFPDVQFGLVNVTYYRVASSQPASSQVLKSFNFILQLLISCFIIIF
;
A
#
# COMPACT_ATOMS: atom_id res chain seq x y z
N MET A 1 68.59 -40.97 -18.45
CA MET A 1 68.45 -42.14 -19.35
C MET A 1 67.44 -43.09 -18.72
N LYS A 2 66.30 -43.30 -19.41
CA LYS A 2 65.36 -44.41 -19.24
C LYS A 2 64.87 -44.76 -17.82
N PHE A 3 64.04 -43.90 -17.22
CA PHE A 3 63.01 -44.33 -16.23
C PHE A 3 61.84 -43.33 -16.11
N LYS A 4 61.64 -42.48 -17.14
CA LYS A 4 60.58 -41.46 -17.18
C LYS A 4 59.77 -41.50 -18.49
N THR A 5 59.71 -42.69 -19.09
CA THR A 5 59.13 -42.91 -20.43
C THR A 5 58.34 -44.22 -20.52
N GLU A 6 57.85 -44.75 -19.39
CA GLU A 6 56.96 -45.94 -19.33
C GLU A 6 55.85 -45.80 -18.26
N MET A 7 55.50 -44.58 -17.85
CA MET A 7 54.22 -44.30 -17.14
C MET A 7 53.27 -43.40 -17.95
N THR A 8 53.77 -42.78 -19.02
CA THR A 8 52.94 -41.97 -19.94
C THR A 8 52.14 -42.81 -20.93
N LYS A 9 52.24 -44.15 -20.90
CA LYS A 9 51.49 -45.08 -21.75
C LYS A 9 50.42 -45.91 -21.02
N MET A 10 50.31 -45.80 -19.69
CA MET A 10 49.22 -46.45 -18.92
C MET A 10 48.07 -45.51 -18.53
N VAL A 11 48.25 -44.18 -18.60
CA VAL A 11 47.18 -43.22 -18.27
C VAL A 11 46.37 -42.79 -19.51
N PHE A 12 46.89 -42.99 -20.73
CA PHE A 12 46.20 -42.59 -21.97
C PHE A 12 45.24 -43.64 -22.56
N LYS A 13 45.08 -44.82 -21.94
CA LYS A 13 44.13 -45.86 -22.38
C LYS A 13 42.90 -46.03 -21.48
N GLN A 14 42.76 -45.21 -20.44
CA GLN A 14 41.60 -45.24 -19.53
C GLN A 14 40.79 -43.95 -19.50
N VAL A 15 41.15 -42.95 -20.32
CA VAL A 15 40.40 -41.69 -20.50
C VAL A 15 39.56 -41.70 -21.79
N HIS A 16 39.65 -42.74 -22.62
CA HIS A 16 38.88 -42.87 -23.86
C HIS A 16 37.60 -43.71 -23.77
N HIS A 17 37.15 -44.09 -22.56
CA HIS A 17 35.94 -44.93 -22.39
C HIS A 17 34.79 -44.28 -21.62
N TRP A 18 34.90 -42.99 -21.27
CA TRP A 18 33.85 -42.23 -20.56
C TRP A 18 33.26 -41.06 -21.36
N TRP A 19 33.52 -40.99 -22.67
CA TRP A 19 32.94 -40.00 -23.60
C TRP A 19 31.87 -40.59 -24.54
N LYS A 20 31.16 -41.65 -24.09
CA LYS A 20 30.06 -42.27 -24.84
C LYS A 20 28.73 -42.35 -24.10
N TYR A 21 28.61 -41.79 -22.90
CA TYR A 21 27.35 -41.81 -22.11
C TYR A 21 27.09 -40.51 -21.33
N VAL A 22 27.31 -39.36 -21.98
CA VAL A 22 26.75 -38.08 -21.51
C VAL A 22 25.68 -37.66 -22.53
N PRO A 23 24.38 -37.78 -22.21
CA PRO A 23 23.35 -37.15 -23.02
C PRO A 23 23.56 -35.65 -22.99
N SER A 24 23.64 -35.06 -24.18
CA SER A 24 23.63 -33.62 -24.42
C SER A 24 22.34 -33.02 -23.87
N LEU A 25 22.40 -32.36 -22.71
CA LEU A 25 21.36 -31.43 -22.29
C LEU A 25 21.64 -30.08 -22.96
N THR A 26 21.30 -29.99 -24.24
CA THR A 26 21.00 -28.70 -24.87
C THR A 26 19.69 -28.20 -24.26
N PRO A 27 19.61 -26.97 -23.72
CA PRO A 27 18.32 -26.38 -23.39
C PRO A 27 17.59 -26.17 -24.72
N HIS A 28 16.59 -27.00 -24.98
CA HIS A 28 15.62 -26.75 -26.02
C HIS A 28 14.74 -25.62 -25.50
N PHE A 29 15.03 -24.40 -25.94
CA PHE A 29 14.12 -23.28 -25.80
C PHE A 29 12.93 -23.60 -26.72
N GLN A 30 11.84 -24.12 -26.14
CA GLN A 30 10.56 -24.08 -26.82
C GLN A 30 10.14 -22.62 -26.82
N GLU A 31 10.22 -21.98 -27.99
CA GLU A 31 9.42 -20.80 -28.29
C GLU A 31 7.96 -21.16 -27.98
N THR A 32 7.44 -20.61 -26.88
CA THR A 32 6.00 -20.57 -26.67
C THR A 32 5.43 -19.71 -27.78
N GLU A 33 4.57 -20.30 -28.60
CA GLU A 33 3.82 -19.60 -29.65
C GLU A 33 3.20 -18.32 -29.09
N ASP A 34 3.58 -17.19 -29.69
CA ASP A 34 2.88 -15.92 -29.55
C ASP A 34 1.42 -16.13 -29.97
N VAL A 35 0.52 -16.15 -29.00
CA VAL A 35 -0.91 -15.92 -29.26
C VAL A 35 -1.09 -14.40 -29.37
N PRO A 36 -1.43 -13.83 -30.53
CA PRO A 36 -1.75 -12.41 -30.64
C PRO A 36 -3.15 -12.19 -30.06
N GLY A 37 -3.22 -12.04 -28.73
CA GLY A 37 -4.46 -11.88 -27.99
C GLY A 37 -4.30 -10.88 -26.84
N ASN A 38 -4.80 -9.67 -27.05
CA ASN A 38 -5.15 -8.68 -26.02
C ASN A 38 -4.02 -8.10 -25.15
N ILE A 39 -3.20 -7.22 -25.74
CA ILE A 39 -2.51 -6.17 -24.97
C ILE A 39 -3.52 -5.27 -24.21
N LEU A 40 -4.76 -5.19 -24.70
CA LEU A 40 -5.87 -4.48 -24.05
C LEU A 40 -6.45 -5.18 -22.80
N ALA A 41 -6.15 -6.47 -22.56
CA ALA A 41 -6.65 -7.18 -21.38
C ALA A 41 -5.75 -7.01 -20.14
N SER A 42 -4.50 -6.53 -20.29
CA SER A 42 -3.57 -6.38 -19.16
C SER A 42 -3.63 -5.02 -18.45
N LEU A 43 -4.27 -4.01 -19.05
CA LEU A 43 -4.49 -2.71 -18.41
C LEU A 43 -5.67 -2.71 -17.43
N ALA A 44 -6.50 -3.75 -17.45
CA ALA A 44 -7.69 -3.88 -16.60
C ALA A 44 -7.38 -4.40 -15.19
N SER A 45 -6.14 -4.84 -14.88
CA SER A 45 -5.83 -5.54 -13.63
C SER A 45 -4.77 -4.89 -12.74
N VAL A 46 -4.26 -3.70 -13.04
CA VAL A 46 -3.16 -3.11 -12.25
C VAL A 46 -3.61 -1.82 -11.57
N CYS A 47 -4.08 -1.97 -10.34
CA CYS A 47 -4.32 -0.87 -9.41
C CYS A 47 -3.00 -0.35 -8.83
N GLY A 48 -3.06 0.81 -8.18
CA GLY A 48 -1.97 1.35 -7.37
C GLY A 48 -0.72 1.71 -8.16
N GLN A 49 -0.84 1.95 -9.47
CA GLN A 49 0.27 2.36 -10.33
C GLN A 49 0.24 3.85 -10.63
N VAL A 50 1.43 4.43 -10.78
CA VAL A 50 1.61 5.82 -11.20
C VAL A 50 2.56 5.85 -12.39
N VAL A 51 2.21 6.62 -13.43
CA VAL A 51 2.99 6.64 -14.68
C VAL A 51 4.26 7.50 -14.55
N ASN A 52 4.27 8.51 -13.68
CA ASN A 52 5.43 9.39 -13.43
C ASN A 52 5.64 9.61 -11.93
N GLN A 53 6.77 9.16 -11.40
CA GLN A 53 7.15 9.37 -9.99
C GLN A 53 8.06 10.59 -9.83
N ASN A 54 7.51 11.80 -9.90
CA ASN A 54 8.24 12.98 -9.41
C ASN A 54 7.88 13.19 -7.93
N ARG A 55 8.76 12.75 -7.02
CA ARG A 55 8.59 12.92 -5.57
C ARG A 55 9.03 14.33 -5.16
N ILE A 56 8.13 15.09 -4.54
CA ILE A 56 8.46 16.28 -3.74
C ILE A 56 7.88 16.07 -2.33
N VAL A 57 8.58 16.53 -1.29
CA VAL A 57 8.33 16.20 0.12
C VAL A 57 7.87 17.43 0.91
N GLY A 58 6.59 17.44 1.30
CA GLY A 58 6.08 18.16 2.46
C GLY A 58 5.01 19.21 2.17
N GLY A 59 3.73 18.84 2.27
CA GLY A 59 2.61 19.77 2.41
C GLY A 59 2.60 20.85 1.33
N GLU A 60 2.59 20.42 0.08
CA GLU A 60 2.77 21.28 -1.09
C GLU A 60 1.88 20.80 -2.25
N ASP A 61 1.84 21.59 -3.31
CA ASP A 61 1.19 21.23 -4.57
C ASP A 61 1.68 19.85 -5.03
N ALA A 62 0.75 18.93 -5.28
CA ALA A 62 1.06 17.66 -5.89
C ALA A 62 1.65 17.88 -7.29
N SER A 63 2.40 16.91 -7.81
CA SER A 63 2.70 16.93 -9.23
C SER A 63 1.47 16.51 -10.04
N LEU A 64 1.30 17.06 -11.24
CA LEU A 64 0.25 16.65 -12.17
C LEU A 64 0.29 15.12 -12.36
N ASN A 65 -0.86 14.47 -12.22
CA ASN A 65 -1.05 13.01 -12.32
C ASN A 65 -0.30 12.16 -11.27
N ALA A 66 0.21 12.74 -10.18
CA ALA A 66 0.86 11.98 -9.12
C ALA A 66 -0.11 11.03 -8.38
N TRP A 67 -1.39 11.39 -8.32
CA TRP A 67 -2.41 10.67 -7.55
C TRP A 67 -3.64 10.38 -8.42
N PRO A 68 -3.53 9.46 -9.40
CA PRO A 68 -4.54 9.27 -10.44
C PRO A 68 -5.85 8.64 -9.92
N TRP A 69 -5.88 8.18 -8.67
CA TRP A 69 -7.07 7.69 -7.97
C TRP A 69 -7.80 8.78 -7.19
N GLN A 70 -7.22 9.97 -7.03
CA GLN A 70 -7.87 11.06 -6.30
C GLN A 70 -9.12 11.52 -7.05
N VAL A 71 -10.24 11.56 -6.34
CA VAL A 71 -11.52 12.04 -6.86
C VAL A 71 -12.03 13.20 -6.01
N SER A 72 -12.55 14.24 -6.66
CA SER A 72 -13.31 15.28 -5.99
C SER A 72 -14.79 14.91 -6.05
N LEU A 73 -15.39 14.57 -4.90
CA LEU A 73 -16.85 14.49 -4.78
C LEU A 73 -17.42 15.91 -4.68
N GLN A 74 -18.33 16.21 -5.60
CA GLN A 74 -18.97 17.51 -5.71
C GLN A 74 -20.45 17.38 -5.43
N TYR A 75 -20.98 18.27 -4.59
CA TYR A 75 -22.41 18.45 -4.37
C TYR A 75 -22.83 19.81 -4.91
N GLN A 76 -23.82 19.84 -5.81
CA GLN A 76 -24.28 21.08 -6.45
C GLN A 76 -23.14 21.88 -7.11
N GLY A 77 -22.20 21.17 -7.74
CA GLY A 77 -21.05 21.75 -8.44
C GLY A 77 -19.92 22.26 -7.53
N LYS A 78 -19.99 22.02 -6.22
CA LYS A 78 -18.94 22.41 -5.26
C LYS A 78 -18.28 21.17 -4.68
N HIS A 79 -16.95 21.18 -4.59
CA HIS A 79 -16.21 20.17 -3.85
C HIS A 79 -16.66 20.14 -2.39
N VAL A 80 -17.02 18.95 -1.91
CA VAL A 80 -17.45 18.70 -0.52
C VAL A 80 -16.59 17.66 0.19
N CYS A 81 -16.08 16.68 -0.55
CA CYS A 81 -15.21 15.62 -0.05
C CYS A 81 -14.25 15.13 -1.12
N GLY A 82 -13.18 14.46 -0.69
CA GLY A 82 -12.42 13.53 -1.50
C GLY A 82 -13.11 12.18 -1.64
N ALA A 83 -12.61 11.39 -2.60
CA ALA A 83 -12.87 9.96 -2.72
C ALA A 83 -11.69 9.31 -3.44
N THR A 84 -11.69 7.99 -3.45
CA THR A 84 -10.65 7.17 -4.09
C THR A 84 -11.27 6.29 -5.16
N LEU A 85 -10.78 6.38 -6.39
CA LEU A 85 -11.13 5.42 -7.44
C LEU A 85 -10.51 4.06 -7.09
N ILE A 86 -11.34 3.01 -6.98
CA ILE A 86 -10.89 1.65 -6.64
C ILE A 86 -11.18 0.62 -7.75
N SER A 87 -11.99 1.00 -8.75
CA SER A 87 -12.17 0.27 -10.00
C SER A 87 -12.59 1.25 -11.10
N SER A 88 -12.97 0.79 -12.30
CA SER A 88 -13.53 1.69 -13.33
C SER A 88 -14.89 2.30 -12.95
N GLU A 89 -15.56 1.76 -11.93
CA GLU A 89 -16.95 2.12 -11.61
C GLU A 89 -17.19 2.42 -10.14
N TRP A 90 -16.25 2.11 -9.27
CA TRP A 90 -16.44 2.21 -7.82
C TRP A 90 -15.47 3.21 -7.20
N LEU A 91 -16.04 4.04 -6.32
CA LEU A 91 -15.34 4.97 -5.47
C LEU A 91 -15.46 4.55 -4.01
N LEU A 92 -14.36 4.68 -3.27
CA LEU A 92 -14.30 4.55 -1.82
C LEU A 92 -14.20 5.94 -1.18
N THR A 93 -15.02 6.21 -0.16
CA THR A 93 -15.03 7.51 0.55
C THR A 93 -15.60 7.32 1.97
N ALA A 94 -15.78 8.41 2.72
CA ALA A 94 -16.34 8.40 4.07
C ALA A 94 -17.88 8.44 4.04
N ALA A 95 -18.52 7.87 5.07
CA ALA A 95 -19.97 7.88 5.23
C ALA A 95 -20.50 9.30 5.42
N HIS A 96 -19.79 10.13 6.20
CA HIS A 96 -20.20 11.49 6.50
C HIS A 96 -20.26 12.42 5.27
N CYS A 97 -19.66 12.03 4.14
CA CYS A 97 -19.74 12.75 2.87
C CYS A 97 -21.14 12.67 2.22
N PHE A 98 -22.01 11.78 2.71
CA PHE A 98 -23.39 11.59 2.25
C PHE A 98 -24.39 11.74 3.40
N PRO A 99 -24.61 12.97 3.91
CA PRO A 99 -25.57 13.20 4.99
C PRO A 99 -27.01 12.85 4.52
N LYS A 100 -27.86 12.45 5.47
CA LYS A 100 -29.19 11.86 5.20
C LYS A 100 -30.15 12.74 4.40
N ASP A 101 -29.95 14.06 4.45
CA ASP A 101 -30.74 15.07 3.76
C ASP A 101 -30.21 15.44 2.37
N SER A 102 -29.05 14.91 1.99
CA SER A 102 -28.47 15.14 0.67
C SER A 102 -29.20 14.37 -0.42
N VAL A 103 -29.35 14.99 -1.59
CA VAL A 103 -30.00 14.37 -2.75
C VAL A 103 -28.92 13.79 -3.67
N LEU A 104 -28.95 12.48 -3.91
CA LEU A 104 -27.91 11.79 -4.67
C LEU A 104 -27.70 12.37 -6.09
N SER A 105 -28.78 12.81 -6.76
CA SER A 105 -28.69 13.39 -8.11
C SER A 105 -27.91 14.70 -8.19
N ASP A 106 -27.69 15.36 -7.05
CA ASP A 106 -26.90 16.59 -6.96
C ASP A 106 -25.40 16.30 -6.80
N TYR A 107 -25.02 15.02 -6.64
CA TYR A 107 -23.63 14.58 -6.58
C TYR A 107 -23.03 14.27 -7.95
N GLN A 108 -21.75 14.62 -8.10
CA GLN A 108 -20.90 14.22 -9.21
C GLN A 108 -19.47 13.92 -8.71
N ALA A 109 -18.84 12.92 -9.31
CA ALA A 109 -17.43 12.64 -9.15
C ALA A 109 -16.62 13.35 -10.24
N ASN A 110 -15.61 14.12 -9.86
CA ASN A 110 -14.63 14.71 -10.78
C ASN A 110 -13.29 13.96 -10.66
N LEU A 111 -12.91 13.26 -11.72
CA LEU A 111 -11.73 12.40 -11.80
C LEU A 111 -10.68 12.98 -12.76
N GLY A 112 -9.40 12.68 -12.53
CA GLY A 112 -8.31 13.12 -13.41
C GLY A 112 -8.06 14.62 -13.38
N ASN A 113 -8.59 15.31 -12.38
CA ASN A 113 -8.41 16.74 -12.23
C ASN A 113 -7.26 17.04 -11.26
N TYR A 114 -6.53 18.11 -11.53
CA TYR A 114 -5.42 18.61 -10.72
C TYR A 114 -5.75 19.96 -10.08
N GLN A 115 -6.52 20.82 -10.77
CA GLN A 115 -6.92 22.15 -10.30
C GLN A 115 -8.44 22.30 -10.38
N LEU A 116 -9.11 22.54 -9.25
CA LEU A 116 -10.57 22.60 -9.24
C LEU A 116 -11.15 23.85 -9.95
N LEU A 117 -10.40 24.95 -10.02
CA LEU A 117 -10.83 26.18 -10.69
C LEU A 117 -10.28 26.33 -12.12
N ASN A 118 -9.39 25.43 -12.53
CA ASN A 118 -8.85 25.36 -13.89
C ASN A 118 -8.74 23.89 -14.32
N PRO A 119 -9.87 23.24 -14.60
CA PRO A 119 -9.90 21.79 -14.78
C PRO A 119 -9.01 21.30 -15.93
N ASP A 120 -8.38 20.14 -15.75
CA ASP A 120 -7.62 19.48 -16.82
C ASP A 120 -8.55 19.18 -18.02
N PRO A 121 -8.10 19.35 -19.27
CA PRO A 121 -8.88 18.98 -20.46
C PRO A 121 -9.34 17.52 -20.48
N ASN A 122 -8.64 16.63 -19.77
CA ASN A 122 -8.96 15.21 -19.66
C ASN A 122 -9.72 14.87 -18.37
N ALA A 123 -10.09 15.86 -17.55
CA ALA A 123 -10.90 15.63 -16.37
C ALA A 123 -12.29 15.09 -16.77
N VAL A 124 -12.82 14.17 -15.98
CA VAL A 124 -14.10 13.50 -16.24
C VAL A 124 -15.06 13.77 -15.08
N TRP A 125 -16.27 14.22 -15.41
CA TRP A 125 -17.39 14.31 -14.48
C TRP A 125 -18.33 13.15 -14.69
N GLN A 126 -18.57 12.38 -13.63
CA GLN A 126 -19.45 11.23 -13.67
C GLN A 126 -20.49 11.33 -12.54
N ARG A 127 -21.76 11.11 -12.88
CA ARG A 127 -22.82 11.02 -11.88
C ARG A 127 -22.71 9.72 -11.08
N LEU A 128 -23.31 9.72 -9.89
CA LEU A 128 -23.41 8.53 -9.05
C LEU A 128 -24.71 7.79 -9.36
N TYR A 129 -24.60 6.47 -9.56
CA TYR A 129 -25.76 5.57 -9.72
C TYR A 129 -26.38 5.22 -8.37
N GLN A 130 -25.53 4.84 -7.42
CA GLN A 130 -25.94 4.49 -6.06
C GLN A 130 -24.81 4.74 -5.07
N VAL A 131 -25.17 4.85 -3.79
CA VAL A 131 -24.24 4.95 -2.67
C VAL A 131 -24.68 4.00 -1.59
N ALA A 132 -23.74 3.19 -1.10
CA ALA A 132 -23.90 2.39 0.10
C ALA A 132 -23.12 3.07 1.24
N VAL A 133 -23.83 3.52 2.27
CA VAL A 133 -23.26 4.03 3.52
C VAL A 133 -23.29 2.91 4.55
N HIS A 134 -22.18 2.71 5.27
CA HIS A 134 -22.11 1.65 6.27
C HIS A 134 -23.15 1.84 7.38
N GLU A 135 -23.82 0.75 7.76
CA GLU A 135 -25.03 0.75 8.57
C GLU A 135 -24.78 1.18 10.02
N ASN A 136 -23.56 0.96 10.51
CA ASN A 136 -23.15 1.36 11.87
C ASN A 136 -22.78 2.84 12.01
N TYR A 137 -22.69 3.60 10.91
CA TYR A 137 -22.31 5.00 10.99
C TYR A 137 -23.40 5.83 11.69
N THR A 138 -23.02 6.52 12.76
CA THR A 138 -23.94 7.36 13.56
C THR A 138 -23.50 8.80 13.72
N GLY A 139 -22.33 9.17 13.21
CA GLY A 139 -21.75 10.51 13.30
C GLY A 139 -20.24 10.48 13.52
N ASP A 140 -19.62 11.65 13.58
CA ASP A 140 -18.18 11.82 13.79
C ASP A 140 -17.72 11.06 15.05
N GLY A 141 -16.59 10.37 14.96
CA GLY A 141 -16.05 9.54 16.05
C GLY A 141 -16.71 8.18 16.23
N SER A 142 -17.83 7.89 15.54
CA SER A 142 -18.43 6.55 15.53
C SER A 142 -17.78 5.63 14.49
N SER A 143 -17.78 4.32 14.76
CA SER A 143 -17.37 3.32 13.77
C SER A 143 -18.23 3.38 12.51
N GLY A 144 -17.66 2.93 11.40
CA GLY A 144 -18.39 2.77 10.14
C GLY A 144 -18.35 4.02 9.27
N ASP A 145 -17.40 4.93 9.46
CA ASP A 145 -17.27 6.09 8.57
C ASP A 145 -16.66 5.72 7.21
N ILE A 146 -17.42 4.96 6.43
CA ILE A 146 -17.07 4.43 5.11
C ILE A 146 -18.32 4.37 4.22
N ALA A 147 -18.13 4.71 2.95
CA ALA A 147 -19.14 4.56 1.91
C ALA A 147 -18.52 4.10 0.60
N LEU A 148 -19.32 3.36 -0.17
CA LEU A 148 -19.04 3.01 -1.56
C LEU A 148 -20.00 3.77 -2.46
N ALA A 149 -19.46 4.48 -3.45
CA ALA A 149 -20.26 5.16 -4.46
C ALA A 149 -19.99 4.54 -5.83
N GLN A 150 -21.05 4.07 -6.48
CA GLN A 150 -20.96 3.54 -7.84
C GLN A 150 -21.21 4.66 -8.85
N LEU A 151 -20.35 4.74 -9.85
CA LEU A 151 -20.47 5.63 -10.99
C LEU A 151 -21.58 5.14 -11.94
N GLU A 152 -22.33 6.08 -12.53
CA GLU A 152 -23.38 5.75 -13.51
C GLU A 152 -22.83 5.13 -14.79
N GLN A 153 -21.57 5.40 -15.14
CA GLN A 153 -20.85 4.80 -16.26
C GLN A 153 -19.39 4.54 -15.87
N PRO A 154 -18.76 3.46 -16.40
CA PRO A 154 -17.36 3.20 -16.18
C PRO A 154 -16.48 4.32 -16.76
N VAL A 155 -15.46 4.73 -16.02
CA VAL A 155 -14.43 5.64 -16.52
C VAL A 155 -13.37 4.88 -17.31
N ARG A 156 -12.81 5.55 -18.32
CA ARG A 156 -11.64 5.04 -19.04
C ARG A 156 -10.38 5.39 -18.26
N PHE A 157 -9.52 4.40 -18.06
CA PHE A 157 -8.23 4.63 -17.44
C PHE A 157 -7.31 5.45 -18.35
N THR A 158 -6.62 6.41 -17.74
CA THR A 158 -5.67 7.32 -18.37
C THR A 158 -4.49 7.53 -17.44
N GLN A 159 -3.49 8.32 -17.84
CA GLN A 159 -2.39 8.66 -16.94
C GLN A 159 -2.84 9.40 -15.66
N GLY A 160 -3.94 10.16 -15.72
CA GLY A 160 -4.51 10.88 -14.58
C GLY A 160 -5.68 10.16 -13.90
N ILE A 161 -6.13 9.02 -14.43
CA ILE A 161 -7.29 8.27 -13.94
C ILE A 161 -6.91 6.79 -13.86
N LEU A 162 -6.52 6.33 -12.67
CA LEU A 162 -6.17 4.94 -12.37
C LEU A 162 -6.66 4.58 -10.97
N PRO A 163 -7.09 3.35 -10.72
CA PRO A 163 -7.56 2.96 -9.40
C PRO A 163 -6.39 2.75 -8.41
N ALA A 164 -6.60 3.00 -7.13
CA ALA A 164 -5.73 2.54 -6.05
C ALA A 164 -6.07 1.10 -5.66
N CYS A 165 -5.10 0.37 -5.09
CA CYS A 165 -5.35 -0.98 -4.62
C CYS A 165 -6.06 -0.98 -3.27
N LEU A 166 -6.96 -1.95 -3.07
CA LEU A 166 -7.52 -2.23 -1.75
C LEU A 166 -6.63 -3.25 -1.02
N PRO A 167 -6.31 -3.02 0.27
CA PRO A 167 -5.55 -3.98 1.04
C PRO A 167 -6.42 -5.16 1.49
N ASP A 168 -5.90 -6.39 1.37
CA ASP A 168 -6.46 -7.56 2.06
C ASP A 168 -6.45 -7.34 3.58
N ALA A 169 -7.43 -7.89 4.29
CA ALA A 169 -7.61 -7.80 5.74
C ALA A 169 -6.38 -8.29 6.54
N LYS A 170 -5.54 -9.15 5.94
CA LYS A 170 -4.30 -9.64 6.54
C LYS A 170 -3.14 -8.65 6.42
N ILE A 171 -3.27 -7.62 5.59
CA ILE A 171 -2.25 -6.58 5.46
C ILE A 171 -2.24 -5.73 6.73
N GLN A 172 -1.07 -5.65 7.34
CA GLN A 172 -0.78 -4.73 8.42
C GLN A 172 0.29 -3.76 7.95
N PHE A 173 -0.08 -2.50 7.77
CA PHE A 173 0.88 -1.44 7.57
C PHE A 173 1.62 -1.18 8.88
N PRO A 174 2.96 -1.28 8.91
CA PRO A 174 3.73 -1.06 10.14
C PRO A 174 3.51 0.32 10.73
N GLU A 175 3.52 0.42 12.06
CA GLU A 175 3.53 1.73 12.74
C GLU A 175 4.72 2.58 12.24
N GLY A 176 4.48 3.88 12.06
CA GLY A 176 5.50 4.81 11.58
C GLY A 176 5.79 4.76 10.08
N ILE A 177 5.19 3.82 9.31
CA ILE A 177 5.31 3.85 7.86
C ILE A 177 4.75 5.17 7.32
N LEU A 178 5.47 5.75 6.38
CA LEU A 178 5.11 7.04 5.78
C LEU A 178 4.13 6.83 4.63
N CYS A 179 2.91 7.32 4.81
CA CYS A 179 1.84 7.27 3.84
C CYS A 179 1.47 8.68 3.36
N TRP A 180 0.72 8.77 2.28
CA TRP A 180 0.35 10.04 1.66
C TRP A 180 -1.14 10.29 1.77
N VAL A 181 -1.48 11.50 2.22
CA VAL A 181 -2.83 12.04 2.13
C VAL A 181 -2.84 13.09 1.04
N THR A 182 -3.93 13.10 0.27
CA THR A 182 -4.11 14.03 -0.83
C THR A 182 -5.52 14.59 -0.85
N GLY A 183 -5.64 15.85 -1.23
CA GLY A 183 -6.94 16.50 -1.32
C GLY A 183 -6.87 17.99 -1.65
N TRP A 184 -8.07 18.59 -1.73
CA TRP A 184 -8.25 20.02 -1.98
C TRP A 184 -8.78 20.75 -0.75
N GLY A 185 -8.59 20.14 0.42
CA GLY A 185 -8.91 20.74 1.69
C GLY A 185 -8.07 21.96 2.01
N SER A 186 -8.47 22.61 3.09
CA SER A 186 -7.81 23.77 3.67
C SER A 186 -6.36 23.44 4.06
N PRO A 187 -5.33 24.18 3.61
CA PRO A 187 -3.95 23.88 4.00
C PRO A 187 -3.68 24.07 5.51
N ALA A 188 -4.55 24.78 6.21
CA ALA A 188 -4.57 24.89 7.66
C ALA A 188 -6.01 25.20 8.13
N TYR A 189 -6.31 24.94 9.40
CA TYR A 189 -7.63 25.23 9.96
C TYR A 189 -7.99 26.71 9.78
N GLY A 190 -9.16 26.98 9.17
CA GLY A 190 -9.63 28.33 8.87
C GLY A 190 -8.97 29.02 7.66
N VAL A 191 -8.07 28.34 6.94
CA VAL A 191 -7.41 28.87 5.74
C VAL A 191 -7.99 28.19 4.50
N ASN A 192 -8.62 28.95 3.61
CA ASN A 192 -9.09 28.39 2.34
C ASN A 192 -7.92 28.10 1.39
N LEU A 193 -7.99 27.00 0.67
CA LEU A 193 -7.08 26.73 -0.44
C LEU A 193 -7.22 27.81 -1.51
N GLY A 194 -6.10 28.47 -1.84
CA GLY A 194 -6.05 29.57 -2.80
C GLY A 194 -6.39 29.12 -4.23
N SER A 195 -6.77 30.07 -5.08
CA SER A 195 -6.90 29.82 -6.53
C SER A 195 -5.53 29.40 -7.10
N PRO A 196 -5.46 28.38 -7.99
CA PRO A 196 -6.55 27.72 -8.72
C PRO A 196 -7.11 26.45 -8.04
N LYS A 197 -6.89 26.27 -6.74
CA LYS A 197 -7.20 25.06 -5.96
C LYS A 197 -6.47 23.85 -6.53
N THR A 198 -5.15 23.94 -6.54
CA THR A 198 -4.25 22.84 -6.89
C THR A 198 -4.35 21.71 -5.86
N LEU A 199 -4.33 20.46 -6.31
CA LEU A 199 -4.30 19.29 -5.44
C LEU A 199 -3.10 19.36 -4.50
N GLN A 200 -3.32 19.20 -3.20
CA GLN A 200 -2.27 19.19 -2.18
C GLN A 200 -1.90 17.75 -1.81
N GLN A 201 -0.68 17.56 -1.34
CA GLN A 201 -0.19 16.28 -0.82
C GLN A 201 0.62 16.46 0.46
N VAL A 202 0.46 15.54 1.41
CA VAL A 202 1.26 15.51 2.63
C VAL A 202 1.63 14.08 3.02
N GLN A 203 2.88 13.89 3.44
CA GLN A 203 3.37 12.61 3.91
C GLN A 203 3.31 12.56 5.45
N LEU A 204 2.60 11.56 5.98
CA LEU A 204 2.33 11.39 7.41
C LEU A 204 2.71 9.96 7.85
N PRO A 205 3.34 9.79 9.03
CA PRO A 205 3.57 8.48 9.59
C PRO A 205 2.26 7.93 10.18
N LEU A 206 2.05 6.62 10.04
CA LEU A 206 0.92 5.95 10.71
C LEU A 206 1.14 5.86 12.21
N ILE A 207 0.05 6.05 12.95
CA ILE A 207 -0.06 5.88 14.40
C ILE A 207 -1.11 4.81 14.64
N ASP A 208 -0.77 3.78 15.41
CA ASP A 208 -1.71 2.72 15.74
C ASP A 208 -2.90 3.22 16.59
N THR A 209 -3.96 2.42 16.67
CA THR A 209 -5.22 2.75 17.35
C THR A 209 -5.03 3.10 18.82
N MET A 210 -4.20 2.35 19.57
CA MET A 210 -4.03 2.56 21.01
C MET A 210 -3.15 3.78 21.30
N THR A 211 -2.09 3.94 20.53
CA THR A 211 -1.23 5.13 20.62
C THR A 211 -2.01 6.38 20.26
N CYS A 212 -2.86 6.31 19.23
CA CYS A 212 -3.72 7.44 18.89
C CYS A 212 -4.72 7.76 20.00
N ASP A 213 -5.42 6.75 20.54
CA ASP A 213 -6.34 6.94 21.66
C ASP A 213 -5.65 7.61 22.86
N ALA A 214 -4.43 7.17 23.19
CA ALA A 214 -3.63 7.78 24.25
C ALA A 214 -3.30 9.26 23.98
N LEU A 215 -3.01 9.65 22.73
CA LEU A 215 -2.77 11.05 22.36
C LEU A 215 -4.02 11.91 22.57
N PHE A 216 -5.20 11.42 22.18
CA PHE A 216 -6.46 12.15 22.34
C PHE A 216 -6.83 12.39 23.82
N HIS A 217 -6.40 11.51 24.73
CA HIS A 217 -6.55 11.70 26.18
C HIS A 217 -5.60 12.74 26.79
N ILE A 218 -4.54 13.15 26.10
CA ILE A 218 -3.62 14.16 26.64
C ILE A 218 -4.35 15.50 26.74
N GLY A 219 -4.38 16.06 27.95
CA GLY A 219 -4.96 17.38 28.22
C GLY A 219 -6.49 17.40 28.32
N THR A 220 -7.14 16.23 28.33
CA THR A 220 -8.60 16.12 28.55
C THR A 220 -8.92 15.68 29.97
N ASN A 221 -10.17 15.90 30.39
CA ASN A 221 -10.71 15.33 31.63
C ASN A 221 -11.50 14.03 31.37
N THR A 222 -11.34 13.42 30.19
CA THR A 222 -12.02 12.16 29.84
C THR A 222 -11.34 11.01 30.58
N ASN A 223 -12.16 10.09 31.06
CA ASN A 223 -11.64 8.90 31.74
C ASN A 223 -10.94 8.02 30.70
N SER A 224 -9.70 7.60 30.96
CA SER A 224 -8.90 6.74 30.09
C SER A 224 -9.54 5.39 29.74
N THR A 225 -10.64 5.01 30.39
CA THR A 225 -11.42 3.82 30.02
C THR A 225 -12.42 4.08 28.89
N ILE A 226 -12.69 5.33 28.54
CA ILE A 226 -13.57 5.72 27.44
C ILE A 226 -12.71 5.80 26.19
N ARG A 227 -13.01 4.98 25.19
CA ARG A 227 -12.29 4.99 23.91
C ARG A 227 -12.79 6.13 23.04
N GLU A 228 -11.87 7.02 22.67
CA GLU A 228 -12.11 8.07 21.66
C GLU A 228 -11.88 7.49 20.26
N ILE A 229 -10.88 6.60 20.13
CA ILE A 229 -10.54 5.95 18.86
C ILE A 229 -11.07 4.51 18.85
N GLN A 230 -11.94 4.21 17.89
CA GLN A 230 -12.56 2.89 17.72
C GLN A 230 -11.61 1.90 17.03
N ASP A 231 -11.90 0.60 17.11
CA ASP A 231 -11.01 -0.46 16.60
C ASP A 231 -10.90 -0.49 15.07
N ASP A 232 -11.90 0.07 14.38
CA ASP A 232 -11.93 0.29 12.94
C ASP A 232 -11.22 1.57 12.50
N MET A 233 -10.57 2.28 13.43
CA MET A 233 -9.87 3.54 13.19
C MET A 233 -8.38 3.44 13.51
N PHE A 234 -7.61 4.35 12.93
CA PHE A 234 -6.22 4.61 13.26
C PHE A 234 -5.90 6.06 12.93
N CYS A 235 -4.69 6.53 13.25
CA CYS A 235 -4.32 7.90 13.00
C CYS A 235 -3.09 8.00 12.10
N ALA A 236 -2.90 9.18 11.51
CA ALA A 236 -1.68 9.50 10.80
C ALA A 236 -1.31 10.96 11.08
N GLY A 237 -0.05 11.21 11.39
CA GLY A 237 0.40 12.55 11.75
C GLY A 237 1.57 12.55 12.72
N TYR A 238 1.92 13.73 13.21
CA TYR A 238 3.00 13.90 14.18
C TYR A 238 2.39 14.31 15.52
N ALA A 239 2.90 13.78 16.63
CA ALA A 239 2.39 14.10 17.97
C ALA A 239 2.54 15.61 18.28
N GLU A 240 3.57 16.26 17.73
CA GLU A 240 3.78 17.70 17.83
C GLU A 240 2.85 18.54 16.93
N GLY A 241 2.01 17.88 16.10
CA GLY A 241 1.10 18.51 15.15
C GLY A 241 1.78 18.99 13.86
N LYS A 242 1.34 20.16 13.37
CA LYS A 242 1.80 20.90 12.17
C LYS A 242 1.33 20.38 10.82
N LYS A 243 1.43 19.07 10.57
CA LYS A 243 1.04 18.46 9.29
C LYS A 243 -0.12 17.50 9.51
N ASP A 244 -1.18 17.67 8.72
CA ASP A 244 -2.42 16.92 8.88
C ASP A 244 -3.28 17.01 7.61
N ALA A 245 -4.29 16.14 7.53
CA ALA A 245 -5.45 16.37 6.67
C ALA A 245 -6.33 17.46 7.30
N CYS A 246 -7.15 18.13 6.49
CA CYS A 246 -7.98 19.21 7.01
C CYS A 246 -9.34 19.32 6.30
N LEU A 247 -10.09 20.37 6.62
CA LEU A 247 -11.43 20.64 6.10
C LEU A 247 -11.45 20.59 4.57
N GLY A 248 -12.17 19.61 4.01
CA GLY A 248 -12.28 19.35 2.58
C GLY A 248 -11.46 18.14 2.09
N ASP A 249 -10.56 17.60 2.91
CA ASP A 249 -9.86 16.33 2.60
C ASP A 249 -10.68 15.10 3.01
N SER A 250 -11.73 15.29 3.82
CA SER A 250 -12.75 14.30 4.20
C SER A 250 -13.10 13.32 3.09
N GLY A 251 -13.10 12.02 3.38
CA GLY A 251 -13.36 10.97 2.41
C GLY A 251 -12.23 10.69 1.41
N GLY A 252 -11.19 11.53 1.38
CA GLY A 252 -10.00 11.36 0.57
C GLY A 252 -9.11 10.19 1.04
N PRO A 253 -8.20 9.72 0.17
CA PRO A 253 -7.31 8.62 0.47
C PRO A 253 -6.19 8.99 1.45
N LEU A 254 -5.87 8.04 2.33
CA LEU A 254 -4.52 7.84 2.86
C LEU A 254 -3.93 6.58 2.20
N VAL A 255 -2.94 6.77 1.34
CA VAL A 255 -2.31 5.67 0.58
C VAL A 255 -0.90 5.36 1.08
N CYS A 256 -0.62 4.08 1.25
CA CYS A 256 0.69 3.57 1.61
C CYS A 256 1.27 2.78 0.44
N GLN A 257 2.57 2.93 0.19
CA GLN A 257 3.26 2.19 -0.87
C GLN A 257 3.81 0.89 -0.30
N GLU A 258 3.53 -0.23 -0.97
CA GLU A 258 3.96 -1.56 -0.56
C GLU A 258 4.18 -2.42 -1.81
N ASP A 259 5.30 -3.17 -1.88
CA ASP A 259 5.69 -3.98 -3.05
C ASP A 259 5.55 -3.25 -4.41
N GLY A 260 5.85 -1.95 -4.44
CA GLY A 260 5.78 -1.12 -5.63
C GLY A 260 4.39 -0.63 -6.03
N SER A 261 3.34 -1.00 -5.29
CA SER A 261 1.94 -0.60 -5.54
C SER A 261 1.40 0.29 -4.41
N TRP A 262 0.43 1.14 -4.74
CA TRP A 262 -0.22 2.03 -3.78
C TRP A 262 -1.55 1.44 -3.30
N PHE A 263 -1.66 1.28 -1.98
CA PHE A 263 -2.82 0.74 -1.31
C PHE A 263 -3.54 1.81 -0.50
N VAL A 264 -4.87 1.83 -0.55
CA VAL A 264 -5.70 2.70 0.31
C VAL A 264 -5.71 2.11 1.72
N ALA A 265 -4.80 2.57 2.57
CA ALA A 265 -4.73 2.12 3.95
C ALA A 265 -5.85 2.73 4.81
N GLY A 266 -6.19 3.99 4.51
CA GLY A 266 -7.21 4.72 5.25
C GLY A 266 -8.04 5.68 4.41
N ILE A 267 -9.14 6.13 5.01
CA ILE A 267 -10.03 7.18 4.49
C ILE A 267 -10.02 8.31 5.50
N VAL A 268 -9.80 9.55 5.08
CA VAL A 268 -9.86 10.73 5.97
C VAL A 268 -11.26 10.79 6.60
N SER A 269 -11.34 10.68 7.93
CA SER A 269 -12.61 10.55 8.66
C SER A 269 -12.88 11.79 9.51
N TRP A 270 -12.11 12.03 10.57
CA TRP A 270 -12.33 13.17 11.48
C TRP A 270 -11.04 13.62 12.18
N GLY A 271 -11.10 14.72 12.92
CA GLY A 271 -9.98 15.22 13.73
C GLY A 271 -10.35 16.47 14.53
N ASP A 272 -9.58 16.74 15.59
CA ASP A 272 -9.70 17.95 16.41
C ASP A 272 -8.88 19.09 15.80
N LEU A 273 -9.54 19.94 15.00
CA LEU A 273 -8.86 20.95 14.18
C LEU A 273 -7.84 20.26 13.24
N CYS A 274 -6.91 21.01 12.65
CA CYS A 274 -5.90 20.44 11.75
C CYS A 274 -4.50 20.77 12.27
N GLY A 275 -3.66 19.74 12.45
CA GLY A 275 -2.25 19.93 12.81
C GLY A 275 -2.03 20.44 14.23
N VAL A 276 -2.92 20.14 15.16
CA VAL A 276 -2.77 20.47 16.58
C VAL A 276 -1.99 19.37 17.31
N SER A 277 -1.19 19.75 18.31
CA SER A 277 -0.42 18.79 19.10
C SER A 277 -1.34 17.79 19.80
N ASN A 278 -0.95 16.51 19.81
CA ASN A 278 -1.69 15.39 20.42
C ASN A 278 -3.10 15.17 19.83
N ARG A 279 -3.36 15.70 18.63
CA ARG A 279 -4.60 15.55 17.87
C ARG A 279 -4.28 15.21 16.41
N PRO A 280 -3.67 14.04 16.15
CA PRO A 280 -3.46 13.60 14.77
C PRO A 280 -4.79 13.35 14.07
N GLY A 281 -4.84 13.49 12.75
CA GLY A 281 -6.02 13.11 11.96
C GLY A 281 -6.37 11.64 12.12
N VAL A 282 -7.67 11.36 12.17
CA VAL A 282 -8.24 10.01 12.35
C VAL A 282 -8.75 9.51 11.01
N TYR A 283 -8.44 8.25 10.71
CA TYR A 283 -8.72 7.59 9.45
C TYR A 283 -9.47 6.29 9.69
N THR A 284 -10.46 6.02 8.84
CA THR A 284 -11.13 4.72 8.78
C THR A 284 -10.17 3.67 8.22
N ARG A 285 -10.01 2.54 8.90
CA ARG A 285 -9.16 1.41 8.49
C ARG A 285 -9.81 0.60 7.38
N VAL A 286 -9.38 0.81 6.13
CA VAL A 286 -10.00 0.15 4.96
C VAL A 286 -9.97 -1.38 5.08
N SER A 287 -8.86 -1.96 5.53
CA SER A 287 -8.72 -3.42 5.69
C SER A 287 -9.69 -4.03 6.72
N PHE A 288 -10.19 -3.23 7.66
CA PHE A 288 -11.23 -3.66 8.62
C PHE A 288 -12.57 -3.93 7.92
N TYR A 289 -12.84 -3.20 6.83
CA TYR A 289 -14.11 -3.22 6.09
C TYR A 289 -14.09 -4.11 4.85
N GLN A 290 -13.10 -5.00 4.72
CA GLN A 290 -12.97 -5.89 3.56
C GLN A 290 -14.28 -6.62 3.21
N ASP A 291 -14.87 -7.30 4.20
CA ASP A 291 -16.09 -8.10 3.99
C ASP A 291 -17.28 -7.22 3.59
N TRP A 292 -17.40 -6.03 4.20
CA TRP A 292 -18.44 -5.08 3.86
C TRP A 292 -18.29 -4.52 2.44
N ILE A 293 -17.04 -4.21 2.03
CA ILE A 293 -16.73 -3.79 0.67
C ILE A 293 -17.08 -4.91 -0.32
N GLN A 294 -16.68 -6.14 -0.03
CA GLN A 294 -16.95 -7.31 -0.89
C GLN A 294 -18.45 -7.60 -1.03
N ASN A 295 -19.23 -7.40 0.02
CA ASN A 295 -20.68 -7.58 -0.05
C ASN A 295 -21.37 -6.61 -1.02
N HIS A 296 -20.86 -5.38 -1.15
CA HIS A 296 -21.41 -4.36 -2.05
C HIS A 296 -20.76 -4.36 -3.44
N PHE A 297 -19.51 -4.80 -3.53
CA PHE A 297 -18.75 -4.94 -4.76
C PHE A 297 -18.17 -6.37 -4.85
N PRO A 298 -18.96 -7.38 -5.27
CA PRO A 298 -18.56 -8.79 -5.21
C PRO A 298 -17.31 -9.16 -6.01
N ASP A 299 -17.08 -8.48 -7.14
CA ASP A 299 -15.93 -8.74 -8.03
C ASP A 299 -14.66 -8.00 -7.59
N VAL A 300 -14.70 -7.28 -6.47
CA VAL A 300 -13.56 -6.56 -5.91
C VAL A 300 -12.36 -7.48 -5.71
N GLN A 301 -11.17 -6.96 -6.01
CA GLN A 301 -9.92 -7.65 -5.74
C GLN A 301 -9.18 -6.93 -4.62
N PHE A 302 -8.76 -7.69 -3.61
CA PHE A 302 -7.89 -7.22 -2.55
C PHE A 302 -6.49 -7.72 -2.83
N GLY A 303 -5.50 -6.82 -2.82
CA GLY A 303 -4.11 -7.22 -2.99
C GLY A 303 -3.56 -7.79 -1.69
N LEU A 304 -2.72 -8.83 -1.79
CA LEU A 304 -1.88 -9.31 -0.69
C LEU A 304 -0.50 -8.65 -0.82
N VAL A 305 0.08 -8.23 0.30
CA VAL A 305 1.54 -7.99 0.38
C VAL A 305 2.20 -9.34 0.40
N ASN A 306 3.28 -9.53 -0.37
CA ASN A 306 4.10 -10.74 -0.23
C ASN A 306 4.85 -10.65 1.11
N VAL A 307 4.17 -10.92 2.22
CA VAL A 307 4.77 -10.97 3.55
C VAL A 307 5.63 -12.23 3.66
N THR A 308 6.79 -12.20 3.03
CA THR A 308 7.88 -13.09 3.35
C THR A 308 8.55 -12.51 4.59
N TYR A 309 8.04 -12.83 5.78
CA TYR A 309 8.86 -12.73 6.99
C TYR A 309 10.07 -13.63 6.76
N TYR A 310 11.21 -13.05 6.39
CA TYR A 310 12.47 -13.70 6.68
C TYR A 310 12.54 -13.80 8.20
N ARG A 311 12.07 -14.93 8.75
CA ARG A 311 12.60 -15.39 10.03
C ARG A 311 14.08 -15.47 9.78
N VAL A 312 14.83 -14.51 10.31
CA VAL A 312 16.23 -14.74 10.63
C VAL A 312 16.17 -15.98 11.50
N ALA A 313 16.49 -17.13 10.92
CA ALA A 313 16.83 -18.29 11.70
C ALA A 313 17.92 -17.78 12.62
N SER A 314 17.59 -17.60 13.90
CA SER A 314 18.59 -17.38 14.91
C SER A 314 19.51 -18.58 14.78
N SER A 315 20.67 -18.35 14.17
CA SER A 315 21.75 -19.29 14.22
C SER A 315 22.13 -19.36 15.69
N GLN A 316 21.53 -20.33 16.38
CA GLN A 316 22.20 -20.98 17.51
C GLN A 316 23.65 -21.18 17.07
N PRO A 317 24.64 -20.70 17.83
CA PRO A 317 26.02 -21.02 17.50
C PRO A 317 26.11 -22.55 17.50
N ALA A 318 26.49 -23.12 16.37
CA ALA A 318 26.83 -24.53 16.25
C ALA A 318 28.05 -24.77 17.14
N SER A 319 27.80 -24.96 18.44
CA SER A 319 28.82 -25.37 19.39
C SER A 319 29.16 -26.83 19.07
N SER A 320 30.41 -27.03 18.66
CA SER A 320 31.17 -28.27 18.80
C SER A 320 30.74 -29.50 17.97
N GLN A 321 30.91 -29.46 16.65
CA GLN A 321 31.23 -30.70 15.90
C GLN A 321 32.49 -30.65 15.03
N VAL A 322 33.21 -29.52 14.97
CA VAL A 322 34.52 -29.45 14.28
C VAL A 322 35.71 -29.76 15.21
N LEU A 323 35.50 -29.79 16.53
CA LEU A 323 36.55 -30.16 17.50
C LEU A 323 36.58 -31.66 17.87
N LYS A 324 35.68 -32.50 17.33
CA LYS A 324 35.71 -33.96 17.55
C LYS A 324 36.43 -34.74 16.45
N SER A 325 36.69 -34.14 15.30
CA SER A 325 37.42 -34.78 14.19
C SER A 325 38.93 -34.49 14.18
N PHE A 326 39.37 -33.45 14.90
CA PHE A 326 40.80 -33.11 15.03
C PHE A 326 41.50 -33.83 16.19
N ASN A 327 40.76 -34.38 17.16
CA ASN A 327 41.33 -35.10 18.31
C ASN A 327 41.49 -36.61 18.08
N PHE A 328 40.87 -37.18 17.04
CA PHE A 328 41.03 -38.60 16.69
C PHE A 328 42.22 -38.86 15.76
N ILE A 329 42.59 -37.87 14.93
CA ILE A 329 43.75 -37.98 14.02
C ILE A 329 45.08 -37.68 14.75
N LEU A 330 45.06 -36.90 15.84
CA LEU A 330 46.25 -36.63 16.65
C LEU A 330 46.60 -37.77 17.63
N GLN A 331 45.64 -38.62 18.04
CA GLN A 331 45.91 -39.79 18.89
C GLN A 331 46.35 -41.05 18.13
N LEU A 332 46.08 -41.15 16.82
CA LEU A 332 46.58 -42.23 15.95
C LEU A 332 48.00 -41.98 15.41
N LEU A 333 48.52 -40.75 15.51
CA LEU A 333 49.92 -40.44 15.17
C LEU A 333 50.88 -40.51 16.37
N ILE A 334 50.36 -40.52 17.61
CA ILE A 334 51.15 -40.66 18.84
C ILE A 334 51.28 -42.14 19.27
N SER A 335 50.48 -43.05 18.72
CA SER A 335 50.56 -44.50 18.98
C SER A 335 51.42 -45.28 17.97
N CYS A 336 52.00 -44.62 16.96
CA CYS A 336 53.00 -45.20 16.05
C CYS A 336 54.45 -44.78 16.35
N PHE A 337 54.70 -44.02 17.42
CA PHE A 337 56.05 -43.63 17.86
C PHE A 337 56.51 -44.31 19.17
N ILE A 338 55.78 -45.32 19.66
CA ILE A 338 56.19 -46.17 20.78
C ILE A 338 56.23 -47.64 20.33
N ILE A 339 56.93 -47.94 19.24
CA ILE A 339 57.53 -49.26 18.94
C ILE A 339 58.82 -49.02 18.14
N ILE A 340 59.74 -48.19 18.66
CA ILE A 340 61.20 -48.31 18.50
C ILE A 340 61.82 -47.69 19.76
N PHE A 341 61.73 -48.43 20.87
CA PHE A 341 62.79 -48.66 21.86
C PHE A 341 62.37 -49.86 22.71
#